data_AF-A0A286GHH8-F1
#
_entry.id   AF-A0A286GHH8-F1
#
_cell.length_a   1.000
_cell.length_b   1.000
_cell.length_c   1.000
_cell.angle_alpha   90.00
_cell.angle_beta   90.00
_cell.angle_gamma   90.00
#
_symmetry.space_group_name_H-M   'P 1'
#
loop_
_entity.id
_entity.type
_entity.pdbx_description
1 polymer ?
#
loop_
_entity_poly.entity_id
_entity_poly.type
_entity_poly.pdbx_seq_one_letter_code
_entity_poly.pdbx_strand_id
1 'polypeptide(L)'
;MPNRLALFLVAAAAGFAAAVPVAHAGSTYAWTNKPYWDVGKLDKELSMLCRRDQFNQVQKNRLKIWYTGKDNIGRGNTGVAKRGWNLSDPHGKAVADRTYHFVNDGYSDCKVFVAP
;
A
#
# COMPACT_ATOMS: atom_id res chain seq x y z
N MET A 1 46.09 57.62 15.95
CA MET A 1 46.26 56.16 16.15
C MET A 1 44.87 55.53 16.17
N PRO A 2 44.67 54.40 15.47
CA PRO A 2 43.46 54.15 14.69
C PRO A 2 42.33 53.51 15.51
N ASN A 3 41.07 53.81 15.19
CA ASN A 3 39.95 52.99 15.65
C ASN A 3 39.20 52.42 14.44
N ARG A 4 39.24 51.09 14.35
CA ARG A 4 38.92 50.29 13.17
C ARG A 4 37.41 50.11 13.03
N LEU A 5 36.87 50.48 11.86
CA LEU A 5 35.57 50.03 11.38
C LEU A 5 35.57 48.49 11.31
N ALA A 6 34.70 47.85 12.09
CA ALA A 6 34.40 46.43 11.94
C ALA A 6 33.29 46.27 10.89
N LEU A 7 33.68 45.83 9.68
CA LEU A 7 32.78 45.44 8.60
C LEU A 7 32.30 44.01 8.89
N PHE A 8 31.03 43.85 9.27
CA PHE A 8 30.43 42.53 9.42
C PHE A 8 29.98 41.99 8.04
N LEU A 9 30.71 41.00 7.54
CA LEU A 9 30.32 40.16 6.40
C LEU A 9 29.24 39.17 6.87
N VAL A 10 27.99 39.37 6.43
CA VAL A 10 26.92 38.37 6.58
C VAL A 10 27.00 37.42 5.37
N ALA A 11 27.42 36.18 5.61
CA ALA A 11 27.43 35.13 4.61
C ALA A 11 26.00 34.64 4.33
N ALA A 12 25.55 34.74 3.08
CA ALA A 12 24.28 34.20 2.62
C ALA A 12 24.37 32.67 2.47
N ALA A 13 23.62 31.94 3.30
CA ALA A 13 23.47 30.49 3.15
C ALA A 13 22.43 30.18 2.07
N ALA A 14 22.88 29.75 0.89
CA ALA A 14 22.02 29.20 -0.15
C ALA A 14 21.54 27.79 0.28
N GLY A 15 20.30 27.69 0.73
CA GLY A 15 19.65 26.42 1.03
C GLY A 15 19.22 25.72 -0.26
N PHE A 16 19.90 24.63 -0.61
CA PHE A 16 19.39 23.66 -1.59
C PHE A 16 18.17 22.94 -1.00
N ALA A 17 16.98 23.27 -1.49
CA ALA A 17 15.79 22.48 -1.22
C ALA A 17 15.91 21.13 -1.95
N ALA A 18 16.23 20.07 -1.21
CA ALA A 18 16.16 18.71 -1.73
C ALA A 18 14.71 18.38 -2.10
N ALA A 19 14.48 17.95 -3.35
CA ALA A 19 13.17 17.49 -3.80
C ALA A 19 12.75 16.27 -2.97
N VAL A 20 11.71 16.42 -2.16
CA VAL A 20 11.10 15.31 -1.42
C VAL A 20 10.37 14.42 -2.44
N PRO A 21 10.69 13.12 -2.54
CA PRO A 21 9.97 12.25 -3.46
C PRO A 21 8.50 12.18 -3.01
N VAL A 22 7.60 12.59 -3.90
CA VAL A 22 6.15 12.48 -3.71
C VAL A 22 5.79 10.99 -3.68
N ALA A 23 5.18 10.55 -2.59
CA ALA A 23 4.71 9.19 -2.42
C ALA A 23 3.76 8.80 -3.57
N HIS A 24 4.06 7.69 -4.25
CA HIS A 24 3.16 7.13 -5.26
C HIS A 24 1.90 6.63 -4.55
N ALA A 25 0.83 7.43 -4.57
CA ALA A 25 -0.50 6.95 -4.27
C ALA A 25 -0.83 5.85 -5.28
N GLY A 26 -0.86 4.59 -4.84
CA GLY A 26 -1.07 3.46 -5.75
C GLY A 26 -2.34 3.61 -6.60
N SER A 27 -2.33 3.03 -7.80
CA SER A 27 -3.36 3.20 -8.82
C SER A 27 -4.68 2.56 -8.40
N THR A 28 -5.80 3.22 -8.71
CA THR A 28 -7.13 2.62 -8.55
C THR A 28 -7.47 1.81 -9.79
N TYR A 29 -7.76 0.52 -9.62
CA TYR A 29 -8.24 -0.36 -10.69
C TYR A 29 -9.72 -0.12 -10.98
N ALA A 30 -10.54 -0.05 -9.94
CA ALA A 30 -11.98 0.08 -10.06
C ALA A 30 -12.62 0.73 -8.83
N TRP A 31 -13.84 1.22 -9.04
CA TRP A 31 -14.77 1.67 -8.01
C TRP A 31 -16.03 0.81 -8.09
N THR A 32 -16.59 0.41 -6.96
CA THR A 32 -17.83 -0.36 -6.92
C THR A 32 -18.65 -0.06 -5.68
N ASN A 33 -19.98 -0.17 -5.78
CA ASN A 33 -20.89 -0.10 -4.64
C ASN A 33 -21.13 -1.46 -3.99
N LYS A 34 -20.54 -2.53 -4.52
CA LYS A 34 -20.63 -3.86 -3.93
C LYS A 34 -19.83 -3.97 -2.63
N PRO A 35 -20.13 -4.95 -1.77
CA PRO A 35 -19.29 -5.22 -0.62
C PRO A 35 -17.90 -5.76 -1.00
N TYR A 36 -16.86 -5.45 -0.21
CA TYR A 36 -15.49 -5.90 -0.49
C TYR A 36 -15.33 -7.43 -0.49
N TRP A 37 -16.20 -8.14 0.24
CA TRP A 37 -16.19 -9.59 0.27
C TRP A 37 -16.80 -10.24 -0.97
N ASP A 38 -17.40 -9.46 -1.89
CA ASP A 38 -17.90 -9.97 -3.18
C ASP A 38 -16.79 -10.12 -4.23
N VAL A 39 -15.59 -9.60 -3.98
CA VAL A 39 -14.48 -9.64 -4.93
C VAL A 39 -13.99 -11.05 -5.23
N GLY A 40 -14.20 -11.99 -4.32
CA GLY A 40 -13.74 -13.37 -4.44
C GLY A 40 -14.08 -14.22 -3.22
N LYS A 41 -13.49 -15.42 -3.16
CA LYS A 41 -13.69 -16.34 -2.02
C LYS A 41 -12.66 -16.05 -0.93
N LEU A 42 -13.11 -15.91 0.31
CA LEU A 42 -12.21 -15.79 1.46
C LEU A 42 -11.39 -17.07 1.62
N ASP A 43 -10.06 -16.93 1.63
CA ASP A 43 -9.15 -18.04 1.88
C ASP A 43 -8.61 -17.96 3.31
N LYS A 44 -8.94 -18.97 4.12
CA LYS A 44 -8.57 -19.01 5.54
C LYS A 44 -7.07 -19.23 5.73
N GLU A 45 -6.45 -20.07 4.92
CA GLU A 45 -5.02 -20.37 5.02
C GLU A 45 -4.20 -19.13 4.64
N LEU A 46 -4.51 -18.52 3.49
CA LEU A 46 -3.82 -17.31 3.04
C LEU A 46 -4.07 -16.13 3.98
N SER A 47 -5.26 -16.03 4.58
CA SER A 47 -5.53 -15.01 5.60
C SER A 47 -4.68 -15.22 6.85
N MET A 48 -4.47 -16.46 7.30
CA MET A 48 -3.56 -16.76 8.41
C MET A 48 -2.11 -16.40 8.08
N LEU A 49 -1.65 -16.71 6.87
CA LEU A 49 -0.30 -16.35 6.42
C LEU A 49 -0.13 -14.83 6.32
N CYS A 50 -1.11 -14.11 5.77
CA CYS A 50 -1.06 -12.65 5.67
C CYS A 50 -0.91 -11.97 7.05
N ARG A 51 -1.62 -12.48 8.06
CA ARG A 51 -1.52 -11.97 9.45
C ARG A 51 -0.14 -12.18 10.07
N ARG A 52 0.66 -13.08 9.50
CA ARG A 52 2.04 -13.39 9.91
C ARG A 52 3.09 -12.77 9.00
N ASP A 53 2.67 -11.90 8.07
CA ASP A 53 3.53 -11.30 7.04
C ASP A 53 4.16 -12.34 6.09
N GLN A 54 3.46 -13.45 5.83
CA GLN A 54 3.92 -14.58 5.03
C GLN A 54 3.11 -14.79 3.74
N PHE A 55 2.18 -13.90 3.44
CA PHE A 55 1.43 -13.86 2.17
C PHE A 55 0.82 -12.47 2.03
N ASN A 56 1.58 -11.52 1.45
CA ASN A 56 1.29 -10.07 1.56
C ASN A 56 1.63 -9.33 0.26
N GLN A 57 1.13 -8.11 0.11
CA GLN A 57 1.58 -7.24 -0.98
C GLN A 57 3.01 -6.77 -0.72
N VAL A 58 3.87 -6.82 -1.76
CA VAL A 58 5.21 -6.21 -1.68
C VAL A 58 5.10 -4.69 -1.53
N GLN A 59 4.22 -4.07 -2.32
CA GLN A 59 3.85 -2.66 -2.20
C GLN A 59 2.35 -2.59 -1.90
N LYS A 60 2.02 -2.26 -0.65
CA LYS A 60 0.64 -2.18 -0.18
C LYS A 60 -0.16 -1.18 -1.00
N ASN A 61 -1.33 -1.60 -1.46
CA ASN A 61 -2.29 -0.75 -2.19
C ASN A 61 -1.71 -0.13 -3.48
N ARG A 62 -0.67 -0.74 -4.06
CA ARG A 62 -0.09 -0.33 -5.36
C ARG A 62 -1.13 -0.36 -6.47
N LEU A 63 -2.01 -1.37 -6.43
CA LEU A 63 -3.26 -1.41 -7.17
C LEU A 63 -4.37 -1.72 -6.18
N LYS A 64 -5.51 -1.04 -6.28
CA LYS A 64 -6.62 -1.21 -5.34
C LYS A 64 -7.98 -1.08 -6.00
N ILE A 65 -8.99 -1.69 -5.38
CA ILE A 65 -10.41 -1.49 -5.69
C ILE A 65 -11.01 -0.69 -4.55
N TRP A 66 -11.77 0.36 -4.87
CA TRP A 66 -12.53 1.12 -3.89
C TRP A 66 -13.97 0.62 -3.81
N TYR A 67 -14.46 0.46 -2.58
CA TYR A 67 -15.82 0.03 -2.26
C TYR A 67 -16.56 1.16 -1.56
N THR A 68 -17.64 1.64 -2.17
CA THR A 68 -18.41 2.81 -1.71
C THR A 68 -19.83 2.48 -1.27
N GLY A 69 -20.20 1.19 -1.31
CA GLY A 69 -21.52 0.72 -0.89
C GLY A 69 -21.79 0.95 0.59
N LYS A 70 -23.06 1.24 0.93
CA LYS A 70 -23.52 1.39 2.32
C LYS A 70 -23.21 0.18 3.21
N ASP A 71 -23.09 -1.01 2.61
CA ASP A 71 -22.79 -2.24 3.33
C ASP A 71 -21.29 -2.34 3.72
N ASN A 72 -20.42 -1.47 3.18
CA ASN A 72 -18.99 -1.41 3.50
C ASN A 72 -18.65 -0.37 4.57
N ILE A 73 -19.35 -0.40 5.70
CA ILE A 73 -19.06 0.52 6.80
C ILE A 73 -17.63 0.25 7.32
N GLY A 74 -16.75 1.27 7.24
CA GLY A 74 -15.40 1.24 7.81
C GLY A 74 -14.30 0.57 6.96
N ARG A 75 -14.59 0.10 5.75
CA ARG A 75 -13.61 -0.56 4.85
C ARG A 75 -13.75 -0.03 3.42
N GLY A 76 -12.82 0.83 3.02
CA GLY A 76 -12.91 1.52 1.72
C GLY A 76 -12.25 0.80 0.54
N ASN A 77 -11.32 -0.14 0.75
CA ASN A 77 -10.60 -0.75 -0.35
C ASN A 77 -10.06 -2.16 -0.08
N THR A 78 -9.70 -2.84 -1.17
CA THR A 78 -8.83 -4.02 -1.19
C THR A 78 -7.60 -3.70 -2.01
N GLY A 79 -6.42 -4.07 -1.51
CA GLY A 79 -5.19 -4.08 -2.31
C GLY A 79 -5.14 -5.32 -3.21
N VAL A 80 -4.48 -5.23 -4.36
CA VAL A 80 -4.43 -6.32 -5.35
C VAL A 80 -2.99 -6.78 -5.54
N ALA A 81 -2.79 -8.10 -5.57
CA ALA A 81 -1.56 -8.72 -6.05
C ALA A 81 -1.86 -10.00 -6.84
N LYS A 82 -0.87 -10.50 -7.56
CA LYS A 82 -0.93 -11.80 -8.25
C LYS A 82 0.43 -12.49 -8.20
N ARG A 83 0.46 -13.79 -8.51
CA ARG A 83 1.73 -14.50 -8.63
C ARG A 83 2.66 -13.79 -9.63
N GLY A 84 3.90 -13.54 -9.23
CA GLY A 84 4.89 -12.84 -10.04
C GLY A 84 4.69 -11.32 -10.13
N TRP A 85 3.70 -10.73 -9.43
CA TRP A 85 3.53 -9.28 -9.40
C TRP A 85 2.95 -8.80 -8.06
N ASN A 86 3.71 -7.93 -7.40
CA ASN A 86 3.32 -7.29 -6.14
C ASN A 86 2.97 -8.26 -4.99
N LEU A 87 3.41 -9.53 -5.03
CA LEU A 87 3.08 -10.55 -4.04
C LEU A 87 4.36 -11.11 -3.40
N SER A 88 4.39 -11.09 -2.07
CA SER A 88 5.34 -11.85 -1.24
C SER A 88 4.67 -13.16 -0.85
N ASP A 89 5.24 -14.29 -1.27
CA ASP A 89 4.71 -15.64 -1.02
C ASP A 89 5.87 -16.63 -0.81
N PRO A 90 6.54 -16.61 0.35
CA PRO A 90 7.67 -17.49 0.66
C PRO A 90 7.30 -18.98 0.68
N HIS A 91 6.02 -19.32 0.83
CA HIS A 91 5.53 -20.71 0.89
C HIS A 91 5.04 -21.24 -0.45
N GLY A 92 5.06 -20.42 -1.51
CA GLY A 92 4.62 -20.81 -2.85
C GLY A 92 3.14 -21.22 -2.93
N LYS A 93 2.28 -20.61 -2.10
CA LYS A 93 0.84 -20.92 -2.04
C LYS A 93 0.04 -20.30 -3.17
N ALA A 94 0.61 -19.33 -3.88
CA ALA A 94 -0.04 -18.66 -4.98
C ALA A 94 -0.21 -19.58 -6.19
N VAL A 95 -1.46 -19.79 -6.58
CA VAL A 95 -1.84 -20.47 -7.81
C VAL A 95 -1.72 -19.52 -9.01
N ALA A 96 -1.45 -20.10 -10.18
CA ALA A 96 -1.50 -19.39 -11.46
C ALA A 96 -2.92 -18.89 -11.76
N ASP A 97 -3.02 -17.82 -12.56
CA ASP A 97 -4.29 -17.25 -13.03
C ASP A 97 -5.29 -16.92 -11.91
N ARG A 98 -4.76 -16.38 -10.80
CA ARG A 98 -5.55 -15.88 -9.68
C ARG A 98 -5.07 -14.49 -9.29
N THR A 99 -6.03 -13.70 -8.82
CA THR A 99 -5.76 -12.43 -8.14
C THR A 99 -6.09 -12.56 -6.65
N TYR A 100 -5.24 -11.94 -5.83
CA TYR A 100 -5.34 -11.92 -4.38
C TYR A 100 -5.71 -10.52 -3.94
N HIS A 101 -6.80 -10.42 -3.18
CA HIS A 101 -7.38 -9.17 -2.73
C HIS A 101 -7.22 -9.06 -1.22
N PHE A 102 -6.42 -8.10 -0.80
CA PHE A 102 -5.95 -7.94 0.57
C PHE A 102 -6.76 -6.90 1.30
N VAL A 103 -7.18 -7.28 2.50
CA VAL A 103 -8.03 -6.50 3.38
C VAL A 103 -7.25 -6.38 4.69
N ASN A 104 -6.67 -5.19 4.94
CA ASN A 104 -5.79 -4.85 6.08
C ASN A 104 -4.46 -5.60 6.03
N ASP A 105 -3.79 -5.44 4.89
CA ASP A 105 -2.46 -5.97 4.69
C ASP A 105 -1.45 -5.42 5.71
N GLY A 106 -0.81 -6.33 6.46
CA GLY A 106 0.13 -6.04 7.54
C GLY A 106 -0.52 -5.69 8.88
N TYR A 107 -1.80 -6.01 9.08
CA TYR A 107 -2.46 -5.99 10.38
C TYR A 107 -2.88 -7.40 10.80
N SER A 108 -3.11 -7.59 12.10
CA SER A 108 -3.51 -8.87 12.71
C SER A 108 -4.88 -9.38 12.26
N ASP A 109 -5.72 -8.52 11.67
CA ASP A 109 -7.01 -8.89 11.09
C ASP A 109 -6.97 -9.07 9.57
N CYS A 110 -5.77 -9.23 8.97
CA CYS A 110 -5.65 -9.41 7.53
C CYS A 110 -6.56 -10.52 6.99
N LYS A 111 -7.22 -10.23 5.87
CA LYS A 111 -8.03 -11.18 5.10
C LYS A 111 -7.57 -11.17 3.65
N VAL A 112 -7.56 -12.35 3.05
CA VAL A 112 -7.21 -12.56 1.64
C VAL A 112 -8.40 -13.20 0.94
N PHE A 113 -8.88 -12.54 -0.11
CA PHE A 113 -9.90 -13.07 -1.02
C PHE A 113 -9.26 -13.46 -2.34
N VAL A 114 -9.63 -14.63 -2.87
CA VAL A 114 -9.10 -15.19 -4.11
C VAL A 114 -10.14 -15.05 -5.20
N ALA A 115 -9.76 -14.44 -6.32
CA ALA A 115 -10.60 -14.28 -7.50
C ALA A 115 -9.94 -14.90 -8.75
N PRO A 116 -10.73 -15.30 -9.76
CA PRO A 116 -10.23 -15.63 -11.09
C PRO A 116 -9.43 -14.50 -11.73
#